data_AF-A0A2E4F4C6-F1
#
_entry.id   AF-A0A2E4F4C6-F1
#
_cell.length_a   1.000
_cell.length_b   1.000
_cell.length_c   1.000
_cell.angle_alpha   90.00
_cell.angle_beta   90.00
_cell.angle_gamma   90.00
#
_symmetry.space_group_name_H-M   'P 1'
#
loop_
_entity.id
_entity.type
_entity.pdbx_description
1 polymer ?
#
loop_
_entity_poly.entity_id
_entity_poly.type
_entity_poly.pdbx_seq_one_letter_code
_entity_poly.pdbx_strand_id
1 'polypeptide(L)' 'MVDPIFADDTPGNENIVRGKEAERMILEGTVLKSFSTEVQYGVKYYYLVLYFGYTWLCEQATYRTTCYLQQ' A
#
# COMPACT_ATOMS: atom_id res chain seq x y z
N MET A 1 24.29 19.61 1.02
CA MET A 1 23.50 19.02 2.13
C MET A 1 22.14 18.74 1.52
N VAL A 2 21.79 17.46 1.33
CA VAL A 2 20.51 17.07 0.72
C VAL A 2 19.57 16.78 1.88
N ASP A 3 18.60 17.66 2.10
CA ASP A 3 17.62 17.48 3.15
C ASP A 3 16.77 16.23 2.86
N PRO A 4 16.47 15.38 3.85
CA PRO A 4 15.59 14.25 3.66
C PRO A 4 14.20 14.78 3.33
N ILE A 5 13.70 14.44 2.14
CA ILE A 5 12.32 14.69 1.75
C ILE A 5 11.45 13.82 2.65
N PHE A 6 10.87 14.43 3.69
CA PHE A 6 9.78 13.83 4.44
C PHE A 6 8.64 13.51 3.46
N ALA A 7 8.01 12.36 3.63
CA ALA A 7 6.85 11.98 2.82
C ALA A 7 5.82 13.11 2.93
N ASP A 8 5.65 13.81 1.82
CA ASP A 8 4.77 14.96 1.69
C ASP A 8 3.35 14.58 2.12
N ASP A 9 2.86 15.21 3.19
CA ASP A 9 1.44 15.23 3.60
C ASP A 9 0.65 16.16 2.66
N THR A 10 0.90 16.07 1.34
CA THR A 10 -0.04 16.64 0.38
C THR A 10 -1.39 15.94 0.56
N PRO A 11 -2.53 16.64 0.46
CA PRO A 11 -3.85 16.01 0.38
C PRO A 11 -3.95 15.25 -0.95
N GLY A 12 -3.24 14.13 -1.03
CA GLY A 12 -2.94 13.43 -2.25
C GLY A 12 -3.90 12.29 -2.46
N ASN A 13 -4.98 12.57 -3.18
CA ASN A 13 -5.90 11.59 -3.78
C ASN A 13 -6.56 10.67 -2.73
N GLU A 14 -7.86 10.88 -2.47
CA GLU A 14 -8.70 10.08 -1.53
C GLU A 14 -8.63 8.55 -1.78
N ASN A 15 -8.06 8.15 -2.91
CA ASN A 15 -7.87 6.79 -3.36
C ASN A 15 -6.50 6.18 -2.96
N ILE A 16 -5.66 6.84 -2.16
CA ILE A 16 -4.33 6.33 -1.78
C ILE A 16 -4.13 6.38 -0.26
N VAL A 17 -3.85 5.23 0.35
CA VAL A 17 -3.50 5.09 1.78
C VAL A 17 -2.07 4.57 1.89
N ARG A 18 -1.26 5.10 2.81
CA ARG A 18 0.18 4.76 2.95
C ARG A 18 0.57 4.43 4.38
N GLY A 19 1.70 3.74 4.53
CA GLY A 19 2.34 3.49 5.82
C GLY A 19 1.50 2.59 6.73
N LYS A 20 1.49 2.89 8.03
CA LYS A 20 0.82 2.06 9.06
C LYS A 20 -0.67 1.84 8.79
N GLU A 21 -1.32 2.81 8.17
CA GLU A 21 -2.74 2.72 7.83
C GLU A 21 -2.96 1.70 6.70
N ALA A 22 -2.10 1.70 5.68
CA ALA A 22 -2.14 0.68 4.62
C ALA A 22 -1.80 -0.72 5.16
N GLU A 23 -0.87 -0.82 6.12
CA GLU A 23 -0.58 -2.08 6.81
C GLU A 23 -1.78 -2.58 7.60
N ARG A 24 -2.47 -1.68 8.32
CA ARG A 24 -3.70 -2.00 9.03
C ARG A 24 -4.78 -2.54 8.10
N MET A 25 -4.94 -1.94 6.91
CA MET A 25 -5.89 -2.44 5.92
C MET A 25 -5.60 -3.89 5.51
N ILE A 26 -4.33 -4.25 5.29
CA ILE A 26 -3.94 -5.63 4.96
C ILE A 26 -4.19 -6.58 6.13
N LEU A 27 -3.91 -6.15 7.36
CA LEU A 27 -4.04 -6.97 8.57
C LEU A 27 -5.50 -7.17 9.03
N GLU A 28 -6.32 -6.13 8.93
CA GLU A 28 -7.72 -6.13 9.39
C GLU A 28 -8.72 -6.41 8.28
N GLY A 29 -8.33 -6.21 7.02
CA GLY A 29 -9.16 -6.46 5.85
C GLY A 29 -9.19 -7.92 5.41
N THR A 30 -10.03 -8.22 4.42
CA THR A 30 -10.09 -9.55 3.82
C THR A 30 -9.25 -9.59 2.55
N VAL A 31 -8.15 -10.36 2.56
CA VAL A 31 -7.31 -10.56 1.37
C VAL A 31 -8.00 -11.51 0.40
N LEU A 32 -8.46 -10.98 -0.74
CA LEU A 32 -9.10 -11.72 -1.83
C LEU A 32 -8.09 -12.43 -2.72
N LYS A 33 -6.93 -11.80 -2.95
CA LYS A 33 -5.85 -12.33 -3.78
C LYS A 33 -4.51 -11.79 -3.32
N SER A 34 -3.46 -12.57 -3.47
CA SER A 34 -2.09 -12.12 -3.27
C SER A 34 -1.18 -12.60 -4.39
N PHE A 35 -0.18 -11.80 -4.73
CA PHE A 35 0.89 -12.19 -5.64
C PHE A 35 2.17 -11.42 -5.31
N SER A 36 3.31 -11.93 -5.77
CA SER A 36 4.61 -11.28 -5.61
C SER A 36 5.34 -11.18 -6.93
N THR A 37 6.24 -10.20 -7.02
CA THR A 37 7.12 -10.03 -8.17
C THR A 37 8.54 -9.70 -7.70
N GLU A 38 9.53 -10.25 -8.39
CA GLU A 38 10.93 -9.91 -8.16
C GLU A 38 11.25 -8.57 -8.82
N VAL A 39 11.85 -7.66 -8.06
CA VAL A 39 12.33 -6.36 -8.52
C VAL A 39 13.82 -6.22 -8.23
N GLN A 40 14.50 -5.25 -8.87
CA GLN A 40 15.96 -5.09 -8.79
C GLN A 40 16.55 -5.09 -7.36
N TYR A 41 15.78 -4.70 -6.35
CA TYR A 41 16.24 -4.57 -4.96
C TYR A 41 15.42 -5.40 -3.96
N GLY A 42 14.69 -6.42 -4.41
CA GLY A 42 13.96 -7.32 -3.51
C GLY A 42 12.68 -7.91 -4.10
N VAL A 43 11.76 -8.31 -3.22
CA VAL A 43 10.44 -8.83 -3.60
C VAL A 43 9.40 -7.77 -3.28
N LYS A 44 8.53 -7.47 -4.24
CA LYS A 44 7.36 -6.63 -4.04
C LYS A 44 6.12 -7.50 -3.95
N TYR A 45 5.35 -7.35 -2.88
CA TYR A 45 4.12 -8.07 -2.63
C TYR A 45 2.91 -7.21 -3.00
N TYR A 46 1.87 -7.87 -3.47
CA TYR A 46 0.61 -7.27 -3.86
C TYR A 46 -0.52 -8.04 -3.20
N TYR A 47 -1.47 -7.30 -2.63
CA TYR A 47 -2.64 -7.83 -1.95
C TYR A 47 -3.88 -7.13 -2.49
N LEU A 48 -4.87 -7.89 -2.91
CA LEU A 48 -6.19 -7.39 -3.18
C LEU A 48 -7.01 -7.55 -1.90
N VAL A 49 -7.42 -6.43 -1.29
CA VAL A 49 -8.00 -6.42 0.05
C VAL A 49 -9.38 -5.78 0.02
N LEU A 50 -10.38 -6.47 0.57
CA LEU A 50 -11.69 -5.89 0.85
C LEU A 50 -11.65 -5.22 2.24
N TYR A 51 -11.87 -3.91 2.28
CA TYR A 51 -11.86 -3.10 3.51
C TYR A 51 -12.97 -2.05 3.44
N PHE A 52 -13.82 -2.00 4.47
CA PHE A 52 -15.05 -1.16 4.51
C PHE A 52 -15.96 -1.26 3.27
N GLY A 53 -16.07 -2.45 2.67
CA GLY A 53 -16.92 -2.69 1.50
C GLY A 53 -16.31 -2.26 0.16
N TYR A 54 -15.09 -1.74 0.17
CA TYR A 54 -14.34 -1.37 -1.02
C TYR A 54 -13.17 -2.32 -1.25
N THR A 55 -12.82 -2.52 -2.52
CA THR A 55 -11.66 -3.31 -2.90
C THR A 55 -10.45 -2.40 -3.06
N TRP A 56 -9.33 -2.80 -2.48
CA TRP A 56 -8.09 -2.05 -2.44
C TRP A 56 -6.96 -2.92 -2.99
N LEU A 57 -6.13 -2.33 -3.87
CA LEU A 57 -4.87 -2.93 -4.27
C LEU A 57 -3.77 -2.41 -3.36
N CYS A 58 -3.28 -3.23 -2.46
CA CYS A 58 -2.18 -2.92 -1.56
C CYS A 58 -0.86 -3.46 -2.08
N GLU A 59 0.13 -2.59 -2.19
CA GLU A 59 1.51 -2.91 -2.54
C GLU A 59 2.37 -2.82 -1.28
N GLN A 60 3.21 -3.83 -1.05
CA GLN A 60 4.17 -3.84 0.03
C GLN A 60 5.56 -4.12 -0.53
N ALA A 61 6.42 -3.12 -0.47
CA ALA A 61 7.86 -3.25 -0.65
C ALA A 61 8.54 -3.02 0.71
N THR A 62 9.77 -3.46 0.88
CA THR A 62 10.54 -3.34 2.13
C THR A 62 10.38 -1.94 2.77
N TYR A 63 9.71 -1.90 3.94
CA TYR A 63 9.35 -0.70 4.73
C TYR A 63 8.40 0.32 4.07
N ARG A 64 7.70 -0.04 3.00
CA ARG A 64 6.76 0.83 2.29
C ARG A 64 5.51 0.05 1.87
N THR A 65 4.42 0.31 2.57
CA THR A 65 3.09 -0.24 2.26
C THR A 65 2.20 0.88 1.72
N THR A 66 1.48 0.62 0.63
CA THR A 66 0.57 1.59 0.00
C THR A 66 -0.63 0.86 -0.57
N CYS A 67 -1.84 1.30 -0.25
CA CYS A 67 -3.10 0.78 -0.78
C CYS A 67 -3.74 1.80 -1.72
N TYR A 68 -4.24 1.32 -2.84
CA TYR A 68 -4.94 2.09 -3.85
C TYR A 68 -6.38 1.60 -3.95
N LEU A 69 -7.36 2.51 -3.92
CA LEU A 69 -8.75 2.13 -4.13
C LEU A 69 -8.91 1.57 -5.55
N GLN A 70 -9.50 0.38 -5.67
CA GLN A 70 -9.83 -0.22 -6.95
C GLN A 70 -11.24 0.24 -7.35
N GLN A 71 -11.32 1.07 -8.38
CA GLN A 71 -12.57 1.50 -9.02
C GLN A 71 -13.12 0.44 -9.97
#